data_AF-A0A2N5YVR2-F1
#
_entry.id   AF-A0A2N5YVR2-F1
#
_cell.length_a   1.000
_cell.length_b   1.000
_cell.length_c   1.000
_cell.angle_alpha   90.00
_cell.angle_beta   90.00
_cell.angle_gamma   90.00
#
_symmetry.space_group_name_H-M   'P 1'
#
loop_
_entity.id
_entity.type
_entity.pdbx_description
1 polymer ?
#
loop_
_entity_poly.entity_id
_entity_poly.type
_entity_poly.pdbx_seq_one_letter_code
_entity_poly.pdbx_strand_id
1 'polypeptide(L)'
;MNRITDFLKYFYQKSQRLKLPFLSYPKGHGRKFSVSPMKMKEFNKVRFHGPKRLACYNPFVNLYFNSRGQAVVCCRNQDTVLGTYPETSIKEMWNGKIAEKLREHLSNNDFSMGCSYCRHQFETSRFFGLPSMHADYYATTKVKYPKIIELELSNTCNLQCVMCSGIVSSTIRKCREKLPPLENHYDEKFVEQLREFLPHAKEIKFYGGEPFLINTYFDIWDELVRIKSKAKLHVVTNGTILNDKVRKYLKNLNFTITVSFDAMNKELFESIRVGANFGSVKSHIEEYNVLLGGKGL
;
A
#
# COMPACT_ATOMS: atom_id res chain seq x y z
N MET A 1 -4.34 13.30 20.74
CA MET A 1 -2.93 13.12 20.35
C MET A 1 -2.04 13.17 21.58
N ASN A 2 -1.23 12.13 21.81
CA ASN A 2 -0.50 11.95 23.06
C ASN A 2 0.90 12.59 22.94
N ARG A 3 1.05 13.86 23.36
CA ARG A 3 2.27 14.69 23.17
C ARG A 3 3.57 14.02 23.61
N ILE A 4 3.50 13.15 24.63
CA ILE A 4 4.64 12.36 25.13
C ILE A 4 5.15 11.39 24.07
N THR A 5 4.25 10.73 23.32
CA THR A 5 4.66 9.78 22.28
C THR A 5 5.30 10.45 21.08
N ASP A 6 4.86 11.66 20.72
CA ASP A 6 5.45 12.44 19.63
C ASP A 6 6.81 12.99 20.02
N PHE A 7 6.97 13.41 21.27
CA PHE A 7 8.27 13.78 21.84
C PHE A 7 9.25 12.60 21.83
N LEU A 8 8.84 11.42 22.29
CA LEU A 8 9.67 10.21 22.26
C LEU A 8 10.05 9.81 20.82
N LYS A 9 9.12 9.90 19.87
CA LYS A 9 9.40 9.65 18.43
C LYS A 9 10.43 10.65 17.89
N TYR A 10 10.32 11.93 18.24
CA TYR A 10 11.28 12.96 17.83
C TYR A 10 12.69 12.65 18.34
N PHE A 11 12.84 12.32 19.63
CA PHE A 11 14.15 11.96 20.19
C PHE A 11 14.68 10.66 19.61
N TYR A 12 13.82 9.66 19.39
CA TYR A 12 14.20 8.43 18.70
C TYR A 12 14.74 8.73 17.28
N GLN A 13 14.05 9.55 16.50
CA GLN A 13 14.53 9.94 15.17
C GLN A 13 15.88 10.64 15.23
N LYS A 14 16.05 11.55 16.20
CA LYS A 14 17.31 12.27 16.39
C LYS A 14 18.45 11.33 16.81
N SER A 15 18.19 10.35 17.66
CA SER A 15 19.19 9.36 18.08
C SER A 15 19.54 8.39 16.94
N GLN A 16 18.59 7.99 16.10
CA GLN A 16 18.87 7.16 14.93
C GLN A 16 19.84 7.85 13.96
N ARG A 17 19.84 9.19 13.88
CA ARG A 17 20.79 9.95 13.03
C ARG A 17 22.24 9.83 13.47
N LEU A 18 22.52 9.48 14.73
CA LEU A 18 23.90 9.21 15.19
C LEU A 18 24.54 8.03 14.45
N LYS A 19 23.74 7.16 13.82
CA LYS A 19 24.22 6.03 13.01
C LYS A 19 24.69 6.44 11.61
N LEU A 20 24.36 7.65 11.14
CA LEU A 20 24.67 8.13 9.78
C LEU A 20 26.15 8.03 9.40
N PRO A 21 27.11 8.43 10.26
CA PRO A 21 28.54 8.39 9.91
C PRO A 21 29.06 6.96 9.72
N PHE A 22 28.46 5.99 10.42
CA PHE A 22 28.89 4.58 10.41
C PHE A 22 28.24 3.76 9.30
N LEU A 23 27.38 4.38 8.47
CA LEU A 23 26.64 3.69 7.44
C LEU A 23 27.40 3.68 6.11
N SER A 24 27.77 2.49 5.64
CA SER A 24 28.30 2.28 4.30
C SER A 24 27.18 2.06 3.30
N TYR A 25 27.28 2.68 2.13
CA TYR A 25 26.37 2.48 1.01
C TYR A 25 27.01 1.54 -0.03
N PRO A 26 26.22 0.69 -0.71
CA PRO A 26 26.71 -0.07 -1.85
C PRO A 26 27.42 0.86 -2.84
N LYS A 27 28.63 0.49 -3.28
CA LYS A 27 29.28 1.16 -4.41
C LYS A 27 28.52 0.71 -5.65
N GLY A 28 27.64 1.56 -6.18
CA GLY A 28 27.02 1.31 -7.48
C GLY A 28 28.15 1.18 -8.50
N HIS A 29 28.47 -0.04 -8.93
CA HIS A 29 29.59 -0.31 -9.83
C HIS A 29 29.33 0.33 -11.20
N GLY A 30 29.69 1.61 -11.39
CA GLY A 30 29.67 2.28 -12.69
C GLY A 30 28.30 2.37 -13.38
N ARG A 31 27.19 2.03 -12.72
CA ARG A 31 25.87 2.02 -13.33
C ARG A 31 25.27 3.43 -13.29
N LYS A 32 25.00 4.00 -14.46
CA LYS A 32 24.37 5.32 -14.71
C LYS A 32 23.14 5.62 -13.83
N PHE A 33 22.46 4.58 -13.33
CA PHE A 33 21.20 4.68 -12.60
C PHE A 33 21.29 4.38 -11.10
N SER A 34 22.50 4.23 -10.56
CA SER A 34 22.72 4.02 -9.12
C SER A 34 22.67 5.32 -8.33
N VAL A 35 22.03 5.29 -7.16
CA VAL A 35 22.04 6.44 -6.24
C VAL A 35 23.41 6.64 -5.63
N SER A 36 23.96 7.85 -5.72
CA SER A 36 25.27 8.16 -5.14
C SER A 36 25.25 8.09 -3.61
N PRO A 37 26.39 7.76 -2.96
CA PRO A 37 26.50 7.80 -1.51
C PRO A 37 26.14 9.16 -0.90
N MET A 38 26.41 10.26 -1.62
CA MET A 38 26.04 11.62 -1.19
C MET A 38 24.52 11.78 -1.12
N LYS A 39 23.80 11.39 -2.18
CA LYS A 39 22.32 11.45 -2.20
C LYS A 39 21.70 10.51 -1.17
N MET A 40 22.30 9.35 -0.91
CA MET A 40 21.87 8.45 0.16
C MET A 40 22.02 9.10 1.55
N LYS A 41 23.12 9.83 1.81
CA LYS A 41 23.30 10.59 3.06
C LYS A 41 22.24 11.69 3.18
N GLU A 42 21.93 12.42 2.12
CA GLU A 42 20.86 13.43 2.12
C GLU A 42 19.49 12.80 2.45
N PHE A 43 19.12 11.73 1.77
CA PHE A 43 17.87 11.00 2.01
C PHE A 43 17.76 10.52 3.46
N ASN A 44 18.82 9.90 3.98
CA ASN A 44 18.82 9.36 5.35
C ASN A 44 18.77 10.45 6.44
N LYS A 45 19.04 11.73 6.14
CA LYS A 45 18.79 12.83 7.09
C LYS A 45 17.30 13.03 7.35
N VAL A 46 16.44 12.79 6.37
CA VAL A 46 14.98 13.04 6.45
C VAL A 46 14.13 11.78 6.52
N ARG A 47 14.76 10.59 6.52
CA ARG A 47 14.08 9.29 6.56
C ARG A 47 13.43 9.03 7.92
N PHE A 48 12.11 8.88 7.92
CA PHE A 48 11.30 8.80 9.14
C PHE A 48 11.68 7.65 10.09
N HIS A 49 11.96 6.46 9.54
CA HIS A 49 12.35 5.28 10.32
C HIS A 49 13.87 5.16 10.55
N GLY A 50 14.58 6.27 10.45
CA GLY A 50 16.04 6.33 10.63
C GLY A 50 16.84 5.95 9.38
N PRO A 51 18.16 6.14 9.42
CA PRO A 51 19.04 5.91 8.28
C PRO A 51 19.11 4.41 7.93
N LYS A 52 19.08 4.09 6.63
CA LYS A 52 19.25 2.70 6.13
C LYS A 52 20.23 2.63 4.97
N ARG A 53 20.81 1.44 4.78
CA ARG A 53 21.83 1.16 3.76
C ARG A 53 21.26 1.24 2.34
N LEU A 54 20.04 0.74 2.14
CA LEU A 54 19.39 0.72 0.82
C LEU A 54 18.41 1.88 0.65
N ALA A 55 18.28 2.37 -0.57
CA ALA A 55 17.36 3.44 -0.96
C ALA A 55 15.90 2.98 -0.90
N CYS A 56 15.64 1.68 -1.11
CA CYS A 56 14.31 1.10 -1.11
C CYS A 56 14.36 -0.35 -0.62
N TYR A 57 13.42 -0.72 0.26
CA TYR A 57 13.26 -2.09 0.74
C TYR A 57 12.04 -2.81 0.14
N ASN A 58 11.22 -2.13 -0.68
CA ASN A 58 9.98 -2.69 -1.24
C ASN A 58 10.15 -4.08 -1.87
N PRO A 59 11.14 -4.36 -2.75
CA PRO A 59 11.26 -5.69 -3.36
C PRO A 59 11.56 -6.83 -2.38
N PHE A 60 12.00 -6.49 -1.17
CA PHE A 60 12.32 -7.47 -0.14
C PHE A 60 11.20 -7.64 0.87
N VAL A 61 10.22 -6.75 0.94
CA VAL A 61 9.21 -6.84 2.01
C VAL A 61 7.78 -6.59 1.55
N ASN A 62 7.57 -6.08 0.34
CA ASN A 62 6.26 -5.69 -0.18
C ASN A 62 5.92 -6.47 -1.45
N LEU A 63 4.67 -6.94 -1.50
CA LEU A 63 4.06 -7.54 -2.68
C LEU A 63 2.73 -6.83 -2.94
N TYR A 64 2.60 -6.20 -4.10
CA TYR A 64 1.44 -5.40 -4.48
C TYR A 64 0.75 -6.00 -5.71
N PHE A 65 -0.53 -6.29 -5.57
CA PHE A 65 -1.41 -6.74 -6.66
C PHE A 65 -2.28 -5.57 -7.14
N ASN A 66 -2.20 -5.24 -8.42
CA ASN A 66 -2.98 -4.17 -9.03
C ASN A 66 -4.24 -4.71 -9.74
N SER A 67 -5.14 -3.84 -10.18
CA SER A 67 -6.44 -4.26 -10.74
C SER A 67 -6.34 -4.94 -12.12
N ARG A 68 -5.12 -5.09 -12.67
CA ARG A 68 -4.84 -5.71 -13.98
C ARG A 68 -4.34 -7.15 -13.84
N GLY A 69 -4.45 -7.76 -12.65
CA GLY A 69 -3.93 -9.10 -12.41
C GLY A 69 -2.42 -9.14 -12.13
N GLN A 70 -1.72 -8.00 -12.13
CA GLN A 70 -0.25 -7.98 -12.07
C GLN A 70 0.27 -7.86 -10.64
N ALA A 71 1.33 -8.60 -10.35
CA ALA A 71 2.12 -8.42 -9.15
C ALA A 71 3.34 -7.52 -9.40
N VAL A 72 3.52 -6.52 -8.54
CA VAL A 72 4.66 -5.59 -8.52
C VAL A 72 5.12 -5.38 -7.07
N VAL A 73 6.14 -4.55 -6.85
CA VAL A 73 6.67 -4.30 -5.49
C VAL A 73 6.23 -2.96 -4.89
N CYS A 74 5.72 -2.02 -5.69
CA CYS A 74 5.19 -0.74 -5.20
C CYS A 74 4.32 -0.02 -6.22
N CYS A 75 3.54 0.97 -5.76
CA CYS A 75 2.62 1.75 -6.59
C CYS A 75 3.29 2.64 -7.66
N ARG A 76 4.60 2.90 -7.58
CA ARG A 76 5.31 3.73 -8.58
C ARG A 76 6.12 2.94 -9.59
N ASN A 77 6.47 1.70 -9.30
CA ASN A 77 7.14 0.81 -10.25
C ASN A 77 6.10 -0.18 -10.79
N GLN A 78 5.34 0.28 -11.78
CA GLN A 78 4.38 -0.54 -12.52
C GLN A 78 5.02 -1.18 -13.77
N ASP A 79 6.24 -0.77 -14.13
CA ASP A 79 6.96 -1.27 -15.31
C ASP A 79 7.60 -2.64 -15.04
N THR A 80 8.07 -2.87 -13.80
CA THR A 80 8.68 -4.16 -13.42
C THR A 80 7.63 -5.10 -12.86
N VAL A 81 6.89 -5.74 -13.76
CA VAL A 81 5.89 -6.77 -13.43
C VAL A 81 6.57 -8.08 -13.05
N LEU A 82 6.29 -8.59 -11.86
CA LEU A 82 6.84 -9.85 -11.34
C LEU A 82 6.15 -11.08 -11.97
N GLY A 83 4.89 -10.91 -12.37
CA GLY A 83 4.06 -11.88 -13.07
C GLY A 83 2.61 -11.41 -13.11
N THR A 84 1.78 -12.10 -13.89
CA THR A 84 0.35 -11.84 -14.04
C THR A 84 -0.44 -13.06 -13.59
N TYR A 85 -1.53 -12.83 -12.87
CA TYR A 85 -2.47 -13.86 -12.47
C TYR A 85 -3.59 -13.98 -13.52
N PRO A 86 -4.02 -15.19 -13.92
CA PRO A 86 -3.69 -16.51 -13.36
C PRO A 86 -2.45 -17.22 -13.96
N GLU A 87 -1.76 -16.60 -14.93
CA GLU A 87 -0.69 -17.26 -15.69
C GLU A 87 0.53 -17.63 -14.84
N THR A 88 0.80 -16.87 -13.79
CA THR A 88 1.91 -17.06 -12.86
C THR A 88 1.36 -17.17 -11.44
N SER A 89 1.83 -18.18 -10.68
CA SER A 89 1.41 -18.31 -9.28
C SER A 89 2.01 -17.20 -8.40
N ILE A 90 1.37 -16.87 -7.27
CA ILE A 90 1.90 -15.88 -6.32
C ILE A 90 3.30 -16.26 -5.83
N LYS A 91 3.56 -17.56 -5.68
CA LYS A 91 4.86 -18.10 -5.27
C LYS A 91 5.94 -17.88 -6.32
N GLU A 92 5.61 -18.07 -7.60
CA GLU A 92 6.53 -17.78 -8.71
C GLU A 92 6.75 -16.28 -8.89
N MET A 93 5.71 -15.44 -8.74
CA MET A 93 5.87 -13.98 -8.77
C MET A 93 6.86 -13.51 -7.69
N TRP A 94 6.77 -14.06 -6.47
CA TRP A 94 7.62 -13.65 -5.36
C TRP A 94 9.05 -14.22 -5.44
N ASN A 95 9.22 -15.47 -5.87
CA ASN A 95 10.53 -16.15 -5.90
C ASN A 95 11.16 -16.20 -7.30
N GLY A 96 10.51 -15.65 -8.30
CA GLY A 96 10.92 -15.76 -9.69
C GLY A 96 12.11 -14.86 -10.05
N LYS A 97 12.68 -15.14 -11.23
CA LYS A 97 13.88 -14.46 -11.76
C LYS A 97 13.73 -12.94 -11.84
N ILE A 98 12.53 -12.42 -12.13
CA ILE A 98 12.29 -10.96 -12.21
C ILE A 98 12.41 -10.34 -10.81
N ALA A 99 11.82 -10.95 -9.80
CA ALA A 99 11.91 -10.49 -8.42
C ALA A 99 13.35 -10.55 -7.90
N GLU A 100 14.09 -11.62 -8.21
CA GLU A 100 15.51 -11.75 -7.88
C GLU A 100 16.36 -10.66 -8.51
N LYS A 101 16.20 -10.40 -9.81
CA LYS A 101 16.89 -9.32 -10.52
C LYS A 101 16.57 -7.95 -9.91
N LEU A 102 15.30 -7.67 -9.61
CA LEU A 102 14.91 -6.41 -8.99
C LEU A 102 15.54 -6.24 -7.59
N ARG A 103 15.59 -7.31 -6.79
CA ARG A 103 16.30 -7.34 -5.49
C ARG A 103 17.80 -7.13 -5.66
N GLU A 104 18.43 -7.69 -6.68
CA GLU A 104 19.86 -7.48 -6.98
C GLU A 104 20.14 -6.00 -7.32
N HIS A 105 19.34 -5.41 -8.20
CA HIS A 105 19.47 -3.99 -8.56
C HIS A 105 19.32 -3.10 -7.32
N LEU A 106 18.27 -3.30 -6.54
CA LEU A 106 18.02 -2.46 -5.36
C LEU A 106 18.96 -2.76 -4.18
N SER A 107 19.60 -3.93 -4.13
CA SER A 107 20.73 -4.20 -3.22
C SER A 107 21.94 -3.31 -3.53
N ASN A 108 22.03 -2.81 -4.77
CA ASN A 108 23.06 -1.89 -5.24
C ASN A 108 22.57 -0.45 -5.37
N ASN A 109 21.37 -0.12 -4.85
CA ASN A 109 20.70 1.18 -5.04
C ASN A 109 20.55 1.58 -6.51
N ASP A 110 20.41 0.60 -7.41
CA ASP A 110 20.23 0.78 -8.84
C ASP A 110 18.73 0.89 -9.18
N PHE A 111 18.34 2.01 -9.78
CA PHE A 111 16.96 2.31 -10.14
C PHE A 111 16.60 2.01 -11.60
N SER A 112 17.44 1.29 -12.33
CA SER A 112 17.24 0.96 -13.75
C SER A 112 16.04 0.03 -14.04
N MET A 113 15.56 -0.75 -13.07
CA MET A 113 14.37 -1.59 -13.22
C MET A 113 13.10 -0.86 -12.75
N GLY A 114 12.59 0.07 -13.58
CA GLY A 114 11.28 0.71 -13.37
C GLY A 114 11.17 1.69 -12.18
N CYS A 115 12.30 2.09 -11.58
CA CYS A 115 12.32 3.01 -10.44
C CYS A 115 12.61 4.48 -10.85
N SER A 116 12.26 4.87 -12.09
CA SER A 116 12.56 6.18 -12.68
C SER A 116 12.00 7.34 -11.87
N TYR A 117 10.76 7.21 -11.37
CA TYR A 117 10.15 8.20 -10.48
C TYR A 117 11.02 8.46 -9.24
N CYS A 118 11.41 7.40 -8.53
CA CYS A 118 12.28 7.51 -7.37
C CYS A 118 13.64 8.08 -7.75
N ARG A 119 14.21 7.69 -8.89
CA ARG A 119 15.47 8.26 -9.38
C ARG A 119 15.39 9.77 -9.52
N HIS A 120 14.35 10.27 -10.18
CA HIS A 120 14.12 11.70 -10.34
C HIS A 120 14.00 12.43 -9.00
N GLN A 121 13.31 11.84 -8.02
CA GLN A 121 13.21 12.42 -6.67
C GLN A 121 14.58 12.49 -5.97
N PHE A 122 15.45 11.48 -6.15
CA PHE A 122 16.81 11.51 -5.60
C PHE A 122 17.72 12.52 -6.32
N GLU A 123 17.61 12.64 -7.64
CA GLU A 123 18.34 13.63 -8.44
C GLU A 123 18.00 15.07 -8.01
N THR A 124 16.71 15.32 -7.75
CA THR A 124 16.17 16.64 -7.35
C THR A 124 16.13 16.87 -5.83
N SER A 125 16.65 15.93 -5.02
CA SER A 125 16.63 15.97 -3.55
C SER A 125 15.24 16.16 -2.92
N ARG A 126 14.20 15.65 -3.59
CA ARG A 126 12.80 15.69 -3.14
C ARG A 126 12.41 14.41 -2.43
N PHE A 127 12.86 14.28 -1.19
CA PHE A 127 12.74 13.03 -0.44
C PHE A 127 11.42 12.85 0.32
N PHE A 128 10.72 13.93 0.63
CA PHE A 128 9.50 13.87 1.44
C PHE A 128 8.38 13.15 0.67
N GLY A 129 7.73 12.19 1.34
CA GLY A 129 6.65 11.41 0.74
C GLY A 129 7.12 10.34 -0.25
N LEU A 130 8.42 9.99 -0.25
CA LEU A 130 8.91 8.91 -1.09
C LEU A 130 8.22 7.58 -0.77
N PRO A 131 7.62 6.89 -1.76
CA PRO A 131 6.97 5.61 -1.54
C PRO A 131 7.91 4.53 -1.02
N SER A 132 9.23 4.66 -1.15
CA SER A 132 10.18 3.71 -0.57
C SER A 132 10.16 3.69 0.97
N MET A 133 9.69 4.77 1.62
CA MET A 133 9.74 4.89 3.07
C MET A 133 8.75 3.97 3.80
N HIS A 134 7.63 3.57 3.17
CA HIS A 134 6.62 2.77 3.87
C HIS A 134 7.15 1.38 4.24
N ALA A 135 8.08 0.82 3.46
CA ALA A 135 8.74 -0.45 3.77
C ALA A 135 9.82 -0.34 4.85
N ASP A 136 10.24 0.87 5.24
CA ASP A 136 11.39 1.04 6.13
C ASP A 136 11.17 0.51 7.53
N TYR A 137 9.92 0.53 7.99
CA TYR A 137 9.54 -0.04 9.28
C TYR A 137 9.84 -1.54 9.34
N TYR A 138 9.67 -2.24 8.23
CA TYR A 138 9.91 -3.68 8.12
C TYR A 138 11.25 -4.04 7.45
N ALA A 139 12.08 -3.04 7.13
CA ALA A 139 13.28 -3.16 6.32
C ALA A 139 14.17 -4.35 6.71
N THR A 140 14.32 -5.27 5.76
CA THR A 140 15.25 -6.40 5.80
C THR A 140 15.48 -6.86 4.37
N THR A 141 16.63 -7.48 4.09
CA THR A 141 16.88 -8.18 2.83
C THR A 141 16.77 -9.69 2.97
N LYS A 142 16.67 -10.20 4.20
CA LYS A 142 16.54 -11.63 4.53
C LYS A 142 15.08 -11.94 4.80
N VAL A 143 14.37 -12.45 3.79
CA VAL A 143 12.96 -12.85 3.89
C VAL A 143 12.66 -14.07 3.04
N LYS A 144 11.71 -14.87 3.52
CA LYS A 144 11.08 -15.93 2.73
C LYS A 144 9.74 -15.49 2.15
N TYR A 145 9.01 -14.64 2.88
CA TYR A 145 7.69 -14.12 2.51
C TYR A 145 7.64 -12.60 2.64
N PRO A 146 6.79 -11.91 1.86
CA PRO A 146 6.56 -10.48 2.03
C PRO A 146 5.97 -10.20 3.42
N LYS A 147 6.39 -9.08 4.02
CA LYS A 147 5.83 -8.58 5.29
C LYS A 147 4.67 -7.63 5.06
N ILE A 148 4.57 -7.05 3.87
CA ILE A 148 3.52 -6.13 3.45
C ILE A 148 2.87 -6.74 2.21
N ILE A 149 1.54 -6.81 2.23
CA ILE A 149 0.75 -7.20 1.07
C ILE A 149 -0.18 -6.03 0.74
N GLU A 150 -0.10 -5.51 -0.47
CA GLU A 150 -0.99 -4.47 -0.97
C GLU A 150 -1.92 -5.08 -2.02
N LEU A 151 -3.22 -4.76 -1.93
CA LEU A 151 -4.26 -5.36 -2.75
C LEU A 151 -5.14 -4.26 -3.34
N GLU A 152 -5.13 -4.10 -4.65
CA GLU A 152 -6.05 -3.26 -5.43
C GLU A 152 -6.73 -4.16 -6.46
N LEU A 153 -7.64 -5.04 -6.00
CA LEU A 153 -8.06 -6.19 -6.81
C LEU A 153 -9.18 -5.85 -7.81
N SER A 154 -9.96 -4.81 -7.56
CA SER A 154 -11.13 -4.51 -8.37
C SER A 154 -11.46 -3.01 -8.35
N ASN A 155 -12.07 -2.54 -9.45
CA ASN A 155 -12.62 -1.20 -9.54
C ASN A 155 -14.08 -1.09 -9.06
N THR A 156 -14.68 -2.17 -8.51
CA THR A 156 -16.05 -2.14 -8.00
C THR A 156 -16.23 -1.00 -7.01
N CYS A 157 -17.03 0.00 -7.38
CA CYS A 157 -17.27 1.21 -6.59
C CYS A 157 -18.69 1.72 -6.86
N ASN A 158 -19.31 2.35 -5.86
CA ASN A 158 -20.65 2.94 -5.93
C ASN A 158 -20.67 4.44 -6.21
N LEU A 159 -19.50 5.10 -6.37
CA LEU A 159 -19.40 6.56 -6.53
C LEU A 159 -18.90 7.00 -7.90
N GLN A 160 -19.20 8.25 -8.24
CA GLN A 160 -18.74 8.94 -9.46
C GLN A 160 -17.87 10.17 -9.15
N CYS A 161 -16.94 10.04 -8.21
CA CYS A 161 -16.12 11.16 -7.76
C CYS A 161 -15.42 11.89 -8.92
N VAL A 162 -15.36 13.22 -8.83
CA VAL A 162 -14.88 14.10 -9.92
C VAL A 162 -13.44 13.78 -10.35
N MET A 163 -12.56 13.48 -9.40
CA MET A 163 -11.14 13.17 -9.65
C MET A 163 -10.87 11.74 -10.14
N CYS A 164 -11.86 10.84 -10.03
CA CYS A 164 -11.70 9.43 -10.38
C CYS A 164 -11.98 9.19 -11.87
N SER A 165 -11.66 7.98 -12.36
CA SER A 165 -12.00 7.48 -13.71
C SER A 165 -12.63 6.10 -13.62
N GLY A 166 -13.14 5.58 -14.75
CA GLY A 166 -13.75 4.25 -14.83
C GLY A 166 -12.75 3.12 -14.61
N ILE A 167 -11.44 3.39 -14.65
CA ILE A 167 -10.41 2.42 -14.29
C ILE A 167 -10.46 2.11 -12.79
N VAL A 168 -10.87 3.07 -11.96
CA VAL A 168 -10.90 2.96 -10.49
C VAL A 168 -12.31 3.06 -9.90
N SER A 169 -13.35 3.22 -10.74
CA SER A 169 -14.75 3.12 -10.31
C SER A 169 -15.63 2.49 -11.39
N SER A 170 -16.24 1.35 -11.07
CA SER A 170 -17.17 0.66 -11.96
C SER A 170 -18.43 1.48 -12.25
N THR A 171 -18.90 2.29 -11.29
CA THR A 171 -20.03 3.21 -11.51
C THR A 171 -19.67 4.31 -12.50
N ILE A 172 -18.47 4.90 -12.42
CA ILE A 172 -18.00 5.86 -13.44
C ILE A 172 -17.94 5.19 -14.81
N ARG A 173 -17.32 4.01 -14.87
CA ARG A 173 -17.14 3.27 -16.13
C ARG A 173 -18.47 3.02 -16.84
N LYS A 174 -19.48 2.57 -16.09
CA LYS A 174 -20.83 2.31 -16.59
C LYS A 174 -21.59 3.61 -16.90
N CYS A 175 -21.63 4.56 -15.98
CA CYS A 175 -22.59 5.65 -16.01
C CYS A 175 -22.05 6.89 -16.72
N ARG A 176 -20.79 7.26 -16.48
CA ARG A 176 -20.16 8.48 -17.03
C ARG A 176 -19.43 8.20 -18.34
N GLU A 177 -18.68 7.10 -18.40
CA GLU A 177 -17.84 6.76 -19.56
C GLU A 177 -18.54 5.85 -20.57
N LYS A 178 -19.64 5.18 -20.16
CA LYS A 178 -20.42 4.24 -20.98
C LYS A 178 -19.57 3.11 -21.59
N LEU A 179 -18.56 2.65 -20.85
CA LEU A 179 -17.68 1.56 -21.26
C LEU A 179 -18.12 0.21 -20.66
N PRO A 180 -17.82 -0.92 -21.33
CA PRO A 180 -18.10 -2.25 -20.80
C PRO A 180 -17.33 -2.49 -19.49
N PRO A 181 -17.80 -3.31 -18.54
CA PRO A 181 -17.08 -3.60 -17.28
C PRO A 181 -15.61 -3.99 -17.49
N LEU A 182 -14.74 -3.66 -16.52
CA LEU A 182 -13.40 -4.23 -16.51
C LEU A 182 -13.48 -5.70 -16.11
N GLU A 183 -12.59 -6.50 -16.68
CA GLU A 183 -12.39 -7.87 -16.23
C GLU A 183 -11.85 -7.87 -14.79
N ASN A 184 -12.41 -8.74 -13.95
CA ASN A 184 -11.85 -9.01 -12.63
C ASN A 184 -11.04 -10.30 -12.70
N HIS A 185 -9.73 -10.17 -12.54
CA HIS A 185 -8.80 -11.29 -12.67
C HIS A 185 -8.75 -12.19 -11.44
N TYR A 186 -9.23 -11.72 -10.28
CA TYR A 186 -9.01 -12.39 -8.99
C TYR A 186 -10.23 -13.20 -8.55
N ASP A 187 -10.02 -14.50 -8.39
CA ASP A 187 -11.03 -15.50 -8.05
C ASP A 187 -10.68 -16.25 -6.74
N GLU A 188 -11.42 -17.31 -6.44
CA GLU A 188 -11.20 -18.13 -5.25
C GLU A 188 -9.81 -18.80 -5.23
N LYS A 189 -9.28 -19.18 -6.40
CA LYS A 189 -7.93 -19.77 -6.53
C LYS A 189 -6.84 -18.77 -6.18
N PHE A 190 -7.04 -17.48 -6.46
CA PHE A 190 -6.13 -16.43 -6.01
C PHE A 190 -6.07 -16.39 -4.47
N VAL A 191 -7.23 -16.42 -3.81
CA VAL A 191 -7.32 -16.44 -2.34
C VAL A 191 -6.67 -17.70 -1.78
N GLU A 192 -6.88 -18.86 -2.42
CA GLU A 192 -6.23 -20.12 -2.07
C GLU A 192 -4.70 -19.99 -2.09
N GLN A 193 -4.12 -19.45 -3.17
CA GLN A 193 -2.68 -19.22 -3.26
C GLN A 193 -2.19 -18.23 -2.19
N LEU A 194 -3.00 -17.21 -1.87
CA LEU A 194 -2.65 -16.20 -0.88
C LEU A 194 -2.57 -16.77 0.55
N ARG A 195 -3.28 -17.87 0.85
CA ARG A 195 -3.27 -18.53 2.17
C ARG A 195 -1.86 -18.89 2.67
N GLU A 196 -0.91 -19.22 1.77
CA GLU A 196 0.49 -19.47 2.14
C GLU A 196 1.17 -18.20 2.69
N PHE A 197 0.76 -17.01 2.22
CA PHE A 197 1.40 -15.73 2.49
C PHE A 197 0.80 -15.00 3.70
N LEU A 198 -0.52 -15.10 3.90
CA LEU A 198 -1.25 -14.38 4.95
C LEU A 198 -0.68 -14.58 6.36
N PRO A 199 -0.23 -15.78 6.80
CA PRO A 199 0.35 -15.96 8.14
C PRO A 199 1.65 -15.18 8.38
N HIS A 200 2.36 -14.80 7.31
CA HIS A 200 3.66 -14.14 7.39
C HIS A 200 3.57 -12.61 7.27
N ALA A 201 2.46 -12.10 6.75
CA ALA A 201 2.21 -10.68 6.61
C ALA A 201 2.16 -9.98 7.99
N LYS A 202 2.80 -8.82 8.08
CA LYS A 202 2.72 -7.89 9.21
C LYS A 202 1.75 -6.75 8.94
N GLU A 203 1.59 -6.41 7.67
CA GLU A 203 0.66 -5.38 7.21
C GLU A 203 -0.01 -5.81 5.91
N ILE A 204 -1.32 -5.56 5.80
CA ILE A 204 -2.08 -5.83 4.59
C ILE A 204 -2.93 -4.60 4.29
N LYS A 205 -2.85 -4.10 3.06
CA LYS A 205 -3.55 -2.88 2.64
C LYS A 205 -4.54 -3.19 1.53
N PHE A 206 -5.74 -2.67 1.67
CA PHE A 206 -6.87 -2.89 0.78
C PHE A 206 -7.27 -1.57 0.12
N TYR A 207 -7.16 -1.53 -1.20
CA TYR A 207 -7.45 -0.40 -2.07
C TYR A 207 -8.49 -0.80 -3.14
N GLY A 208 -8.53 -0.09 -4.27
CA GLY A 208 -9.45 -0.35 -5.37
C GLY A 208 -10.62 0.64 -5.35
N GLY A 209 -11.75 0.22 -5.92
CA GLY A 209 -12.96 1.04 -6.00
C GLY A 209 -13.50 1.43 -4.62
N GLU A 210 -14.34 0.58 -4.05
CA GLU A 210 -14.76 0.67 -2.64
C GLU A 210 -14.47 -0.69 -1.99
N PRO A 211 -13.47 -0.79 -1.08
CA PRO A 211 -13.09 -2.07 -0.50
C PRO A 211 -14.22 -2.84 0.16
N PHE A 212 -15.18 -2.16 0.79
CA PHE A 212 -16.32 -2.82 1.41
C PHE A 212 -17.40 -3.32 0.43
N LEU A 213 -17.19 -3.17 -0.88
CA LEU A 213 -18.01 -3.76 -1.95
C LEU A 213 -17.28 -4.86 -2.76
N ILE A 214 -16.01 -5.13 -2.47
CA ILE A 214 -15.21 -6.10 -3.21
C ILE A 214 -15.32 -7.48 -2.55
N ASN A 215 -16.01 -8.42 -3.20
CA ASN A 215 -16.30 -9.75 -2.65
C ASN A 215 -15.04 -10.51 -2.21
N THR A 216 -14.00 -10.54 -3.06
CA THR A 216 -12.72 -11.20 -2.78
C THR A 216 -12.05 -10.72 -1.49
N TYR A 217 -12.30 -9.47 -1.05
CA TYR A 217 -11.77 -9.00 0.24
C TYR A 217 -12.45 -9.64 1.43
N PHE A 218 -13.74 -9.96 1.34
CA PHE A 218 -14.41 -10.70 2.41
C PHE A 218 -13.84 -12.11 2.55
N ASP A 219 -13.54 -12.78 1.44
CA ASP A 219 -12.91 -14.11 1.46
C ASP A 219 -11.53 -14.05 2.12
N ILE A 220 -10.73 -13.02 1.79
CA ILE A 220 -9.43 -12.78 2.44
C ILE A 220 -9.60 -12.45 3.93
N TRP A 221 -10.60 -11.66 4.33
CA TRP A 221 -10.85 -11.35 5.73
C TRP A 221 -11.34 -12.57 6.51
N ASP A 222 -12.13 -13.45 5.92
CA ASP A 222 -12.52 -14.73 6.51
C ASP A 222 -11.29 -15.61 6.78
N GLU A 223 -10.34 -15.67 5.84
CA GLU A 223 -9.06 -16.34 6.06
C GLU A 223 -8.24 -15.71 7.19
N LEU A 224 -8.19 -14.38 7.27
CA LEU A 224 -7.47 -13.67 8.34
C LEU A 224 -8.10 -13.92 9.72
N VAL A 225 -9.43 -13.98 9.81
CA VAL A 225 -10.15 -14.37 11.03
C VAL A 225 -9.82 -15.81 11.40
N ARG A 226 -9.90 -16.74 10.43
CA ARG A 226 -9.62 -18.16 10.62
C ARG A 226 -8.23 -18.41 11.21
N ILE A 227 -7.19 -17.73 10.70
CA ILE A 227 -5.82 -17.87 11.21
C ILE A 227 -5.51 -16.98 12.42
N LYS A 228 -6.51 -16.25 12.96
CA LYS A 228 -6.36 -15.29 14.07
C LYS A 228 -5.22 -14.29 13.81
N SER A 229 -5.17 -13.76 12.59
CA SER A 229 -4.07 -12.89 12.14
C SER A 229 -3.88 -11.69 13.07
N LYS A 230 -2.62 -11.35 13.30
CA LYS A 230 -2.21 -10.13 14.03
C LYS A 230 -1.68 -9.04 13.11
N ALA A 231 -1.76 -9.25 11.79
CA ALA A 231 -1.36 -8.24 10.82
C ALA A 231 -2.17 -6.96 11.02
N LYS A 232 -1.51 -5.81 10.85
CA LYS A 232 -2.20 -4.53 10.76
C LYS A 232 -2.89 -4.44 9.41
N LEU A 233 -4.20 -4.20 9.40
CA LEU A 233 -4.97 -4.07 8.18
C LEU A 233 -5.22 -2.59 7.90
N HIS A 234 -4.96 -2.12 6.69
CA HIS A 234 -5.27 -0.75 6.27
C HIS A 234 -6.30 -0.78 5.16
N VAL A 235 -7.37 0.00 5.30
CA VAL A 235 -8.42 0.12 4.27
C VAL A 235 -8.58 1.60 3.92
N VAL A 236 -8.57 1.91 2.62
CA VAL A 236 -8.96 3.23 2.12
C VAL A 236 -10.36 3.14 1.56
N THR A 237 -11.33 3.72 2.25
CA THR A 237 -12.76 3.67 1.89
C THR A 237 -13.30 5.05 1.55
N ASN A 238 -14.35 5.09 0.74
CA ASN A 238 -15.16 6.28 0.52
C ASN A 238 -16.18 6.52 1.65
N GLY A 239 -16.30 5.59 2.60
CA GLY A 239 -17.10 5.72 3.82
C GLY A 239 -18.61 5.50 3.64
N THR A 240 -19.07 5.11 2.45
CA THR A 240 -20.50 4.92 2.18
C THR A 240 -21.05 3.58 2.68
N ILE A 241 -20.19 2.62 3.03
CA ILE A 241 -20.60 1.26 3.40
C ILE A 241 -20.22 0.94 4.85
N LEU A 242 -21.24 0.77 5.70
CA LEU A 242 -21.08 0.21 7.04
C LEU A 242 -22.32 -0.61 7.43
N ASN A 243 -22.26 -1.90 7.08
CA ASN A 243 -23.29 -2.88 7.42
C ASN A 243 -22.76 -3.89 8.46
N ASP A 244 -23.61 -4.82 8.91
CA ASP A 244 -23.26 -5.77 9.97
C ASP A 244 -22.13 -6.73 9.58
N LYS A 245 -22.04 -7.05 8.27
CA LYS A 245 -20.92 -7.82 7.73
C LYS A 245 -19.61 -7.06 7.93
N VAL A 246 -19.54 -5.79 7.54
CA VAL A 246 -18.35 -4.94 7.77
C VAL A 246 -18.05 -4.79 9.27
N ARG A 247 -19.06 -4.50 10.10
CA ARG A 247 -18.91 -4.37 11.56
C ARG A 247 -18.27 -5.62 12.18
N LYS A 248 -18.65 -6.82 11.72
CA LYS A 248 -18.07 -8.08 12.18
C LYS A 248 -16.56 -8.13 11.94
N TYR A 249 -16.09 -7.76 10.75
CA TYR A 249 -14.64 -7.78 10.47
C TYR A 249 -13.89 -6.71 11.24
N LEU A 250 -14.43 -5.48 11.32
CA LEU A 250 -13.80 -4.38 12.05
C LEU A 250 -13.60 -4.69 13.54
N LYS A 251 -14.52 -5.45 14.16
CA LYS A 251 -14.41 -5.88 15.56
C LYS A 251 -13.40 -7.02 15.78
N ASN A 252 -13.19 -7.87 14.79
CA ASN A 252 -12.42 -9.12 14.96
C ASN A 252 -10.99 -9.05 14.39
N LEU A 253 -10.68 -8.02 13.61
CA LEU A 253 -9.38 -7.83 12.97
C LEU A 253 -8.79 -6.45 13.29
N ASN A 254 -7.49 -6.31 13.16
CA ASN A 254 -6.75 -5.09 13.54
C ASN A 254 -6.75 -4.05 12.42
N PHE A 255 -7.91 -3.43 12.16
CA PHE A 255 -8.06 -2.42 11.12
C PHE A 255 -7.59 -1.02 11.52
N THR A 256 -7.04 -0.32 10.54
CA THR A 256 -6.94 1.13 10.44
C THR A 256 -7.64 1.53 9.16
N ILE A 257 -8.60 2.43 9.25
CA ILE A 257 -9.38 2.94 8.14
C ILE A 257 -8.89 4.34 7.81
N THR A 258 -8.79 4.64 6.53
CA THR A 258 -8.67 6.01 6.03
C THR A 258 -9.92 6.30 5.22
N VAL A 259 -10.71 7.26 5.69
CA VAL A 259 -11.92 7.68 4.99
C VAL A 259 -11.59 8.85 4.09
N SER A 260 -11.94 8.70 2.83
CA SER A 260 -11.72 9.73 1.84
C SER A 260 -12.85 10.76 1.93
N PHE A 261 -12.56 11.95 2.47
CA PHE A 261 -13.55 12.98 2.82
C PHE A 261 -13.01 14.39 2.47
N ASP A 262 -13.43 14.95 1.34
CA ASP A 262 -12.72 16.09 0.72
C ASP A 262 -13.26 17.47 1.11
N ALA A 263 -14.42 17.56 1.78
CA ALA A 263 -15.02 18.83 2.17
C ALA A 263 -15.91 18.69 3.41
N MET A 264 -15.88 19.70 4.28
CA MET A 264 -16.79 19.80 5.46
C MET A 264 -18.13 20.45 5.12
N ASN A 265 -18.22 21.17 4.00
CA ASN A 265 -19.49 21.66 3.48
C ASN A 265 -20.19 20.52 2.73
N LYS A 266 -21.47 20.29 3.05
CA LYS A 266 -22.27 19.19 2.50
C LYS A 266 -22.36 19.28 0.98
N GLU A 267 -22.76 20.43 0.46
CA GLU A 267 -23.01 20.62 -0.96
C GLU A 267 -21.73 20.41 -1.78
N LEU A 268 -20.60 20.95 -1.29
CA LEU A 268 -19.29 20.76 -1.89
C LEU A 268 -18.84 19.30 -1.83
N PHE A 269 -18.98 18.63 -0.68
CA PHE A 269 -18.65 17.21 -0.54
C PHE A 269 -19.43 16.35 -1.53
N GLU A 270 -20.75 16.51 -1.60
CA GLU A 270 -21.63 15.72 -2.46
C GLU A 270 -21.40 16.05 -3.95
N SER A 271 -20.98 17.27 -4.28
CA SER A 271 -20.56 17.66 -5.63
C SER A 271 -19.24 17.01 -6.06
N ILE A 272 -18.28 16.84 -5.14
CA ILE A 272 -16.99 16.19 -5.41
C ILE A 272 -17.14 14.67 -5.44
N ARG A 273 -17.85 14.10 -4.46
CA ARG A 273 -18.07 12.67 -4.27
C ARG A 273 -19.47 12.26 -4.72
N VAL A 274 -19.73 12.47 -6.01
CA VAL A 274 -21.04 12.23 -6.62
C VAL A 274 -21.55 10.82 -6.30
N GLY A 275 -22.74 10.76 -5.68
CA GLY A 275 -23.37 9.53 -5.20
C GLY A 275 -23.19 9.24 -3.71
N ALA A 276 -22.35 10.00 -3.01
CA ALA A 276 -22.22 9.92 -1.55
C ALA A 276 -23.27 10.81 -0.86
N ASN A 277 -23.62 10.46 0.38
CA ASN A 277 -24.43 11.30 1.26
C ASN A 277 -23.55 11.76 2.43
N PHE A 278 -23.42 13.08 2.60
CA PHE A 278 -22.54 13.67 3.63
C PHE A 278 -22.90 13.19 5.04
N GLY A 279 -24.19 13.20 5.37
CA GLY A 279 -24.69 12.82 6.69
C GLY A 279 -24.41 11.35 7.02
N SER A 280 -24.68 10.45 6.07
CA SER A 280 -24.38 9.02 6.21
C SER A 280 -22.88 8.76 6.37
N VAL A 281 -22.04 9.34 5.51
CA VAL A 281 -20.57 9.15 5.59
C VAL A 281 -20.03 9.70 6.91
N LYS A 282 -20.49 10.87 7.36
CA LYS A 282 -20.10 11.42 8.67
C LYS A 282 -20.49 10.49 9.82
N SER A 283 -21.72 9.96 9.82
CA SER A 283 -22.17 9.01 10.83
C SER A 283 -21.32 7.73 10.84
N HIS A 284 -21.00 7.19 9.66
CA HIS A 284 -20.11 6.03 9.56
C HIS A 284 -18.69 6.32 10.05
N ILE A 285 -18.15 7.52 9.80
CA ILE A 285 -16.84 7.95 10.34
C ILE A 285 -16.84 7.90 11.88
N GLU A 286 -17.88 8.43 12.51
CA GLU A 286 -18.04 8.40 13.98
C GLU A 286 -18.14 6.95 14.48
N GLU A 287 -18.91 6.11 13.79
CA GLU A 287 -19.05 4.70 14.15
C GLU A 287 -17.76 3.89 13.95
N TYR A 288 -17.02 4.10 12.86
CA TYR A 288 -15.69 3.52 12.67
C TYR A 288 -14.75 3.88 13.82
N ASN A 289 -14.74 5.15 14.24
CA ASN A 289 -13.91 5.60 15.36
C ASN A 289 -14.25 4.85 16.67
N VAL A 290 -15.54 4.62 16.94
CA VAL A 290 -15.99 3.82 18.09
C VAL A 290 -15.56 2.35 17.96
N LEU A 291 -15.83 1.73 16.81
CA LEU A 291 -15.50 0.31 16.54
C LEU A 291 -13.99 0.03 16.65
N LEU A 292 -13.15 0.99 16.26
CA LEU A 292 -11.69 0.89 16.27
C LEU A 292 -11.06 1.46 17.55
N GLY A 293 -11.86 1.82 18.55
CA GLY A 293 -11.40 2.31 19.85
C GLY A 293 -10.54 3.57 19.79
N GLY A 294 -10.81 4.46 18.82
CA GLY A 294 -10.09 5.73 18.64
C GLY A 294 -8.66 5.62 18.12
N LYS A 295 -8.21 4.43 17.71
CA LYS A 295 -6.81 4.16 17.30
C LYS A 295 -6.62 3.98 15.80
N GLY A 296 -7.71 4.00 15.03
CA GLY A 296 -7.73 3.45 13.67
C GLY A 296 -8.53 4.25 12.64
N LEU A 297 -8.76 5.54 12.85
CA LEU A 297 -9.38 6.43 11.87
C LEU A 297 -8.43 7.60 11.54
#